data_AF-A0A090GVL0-F1
#
_entry.id   AF-A0A090GVL0-F1
#
_cell.length_a   1.000
_cell.length_b   1.000
_cell.length_c   1.000
_cell.angle_alpha   90.00
_cell.angle_beta   90.00
_cell.angle_gamma   90.00
#
_symmetry.space_group_name_H-M   'P 1'
#
loop_
_entity.id
_entity.type
_entity.pdbx_description
1 polymer ?
#
loop_
_entity_poly.entity_id
_entity_poly.type
_entity_poly.pdbx_seq_one_letter_code
_entity_poly.pdbx_strand_id
1 'polypeptide(L)' 'MAQQDNDYDCGVFVLDATRALTARLAEAEPPTGRPLHLDTLVADRQALLGRLRPLIGSGP' A
#
# COMPACT_ATOMS: atom_id res chain seq x y z
N MET A 1 8.09 0.06 -7.11
CA MET A 1 7.38 -1.13 -6.65
C MET A 1 7.88 -2.25 -7.52
N ALA A 2 8.08 -3.45 -6.98
CA ALA A 2 8.37 -4.58 -7.84
C ALA A 2 7.29 -4.67 -8.93
N GLN A 3 7.66 -5.16 -10.12
CA GLN A 3 6.65 -5.45 -11.13
C GLN A 3 5.74 -6.56 -10.56
N GLN A 4 4.43 -6.43 -10.73
CA GLN A 4 3.51 -7.50 -10.35
C GLN A 4 3.79 -8.75 -11.20
N ASP A 5 3.79 -9.91 -10.56
CA ASP A 5 4.04 -11.21 -11.22
C ASP A 5 2.75 -11.87 -11.75
N ASN A 6 1.61 -11.18 -11.64
CA ASN A 6 0.32 -11.61 -12.17
C ASN A 6 -0.49 -10.42 -12.71
N ASP A 7 -1.64 -10.69 -13.31
CA ASP A 7 -2.50 -9.70 -13.96
C ASP A 7 -3.64 -9.16 -13.05
N TYR A 8 -3.77 -9.65 -11.82
CA TYR A 8 -4.93 -9.40 -10.96
C TYR A 8 -4.60 -8.72 -9.61
N ASP A 9 -3.32 -8.47 -9.30
CA ASP A 9 -2.88 -7.78 -8.07
C ASP A 9 -2.72 -6.26 -8.22
N CYS A 10 -2.97 -5.66 -9.39
CA CYS A 10 -2.70 -4.24 -9.63
C CYS A 10 -3.33 -3.30 -8.59
N GLY A 11 -4.55 -3.62 -8.12
CA GLY A 11 -5.23 -2.88 -7.06
C GLY A 11 -4.56 -3.00 -5.68
N VAL A 12 -3.98 -4.17 -5.34
CA VAL A 12 -3.23 -4.38 -4.10
C VAL A 12 -1.99 -3.49 -4.09
N PHE A 13 -1.25 -3.47 -5.19
CA PHE A 13 -0.08 -2.63 -5.40
C PHE A 13 -0.40 -1.14 -5.22
N VAL A 14 -1.47 -0.64 -5.82
CA VAL A 14 -1.91 0.76 -5.67
C VAL A 14 -2.25 1.10 -4.22
N LEU A 15 -2.96 0.23 -3.51
CA LEU A 15 -3.36 0.47 -2.12
C LEU A 15 -2.17 0.47 -1.16
N ASP A 16 -1.24 -0.47 -1.31
CA ASP A 16 -0.03 -0.52 -0.48
C ASP A 16 0.91 0.65 -0.78
N ALA A 17 1.04 1.06 -2.05
CA ALA A 17 1.80 2.26 -2.42
C ALA A 17 1.22 3.51 -1.77
N THR A 18 -0.10 3.68 -1.86
CA THR A 18 -0.80 4.82 -1.25
C THR A 18 -0.56 4.85 0.26
N ARG A 19 -0.75 3.71 0.94
CA ARG A 19 -0.52 3.61 2.38
C ARG A 19 0.92 3.96 2.77
N ALA A 20 1.90 3.46 2.04
CA ALA A 20 3.31 3.76 2.30
C ALA A 20 3.62 5.25 2.13
N LEU A 21 3.07 5.89 1.11
CA LEU A 21 3.23 7.32 0.87
C LEU A 21 2.53 8.17 1.94
N THR A 22 1.30 7.80 2.32
CA THR A 22 0.57 8.50 3.40
C THR A 22 1.27 8.35 4.75
N ALA A 23 1.85 7.19 5.05
CA ALA A 23 2.64 7.00 6.27
C ALA A 23 3.87 7.94 6.28
N ARG A 24 4.62 8.00 5.17
CA ARG A 24 5.75 8.95 5.03
C ARG A 24 5.31 10.40 5.19
N LEU A 25 4.13 10.76 4.67
CA LEU A 25 3.56 12.09 4.81
C LEU A 25 3.20 12.41 6.27
N ALA A 26 2.66 11.44 7.01
CA ALA A 26 2.27 11.60 8.41
C ALA A 26 3.47 11.76 9.36
N GLU A 27 4.62 11.15 9.03
CA GLU A 27 5.87 11.24 9.81
C GLU A 27 6.61 12.59 9.66
N ALA A 28 6.05 13.55 8.92
CA ALA A 28 6.54 14.93 8.79
C ALA A 28 8.03 15.07 8.43
N GLU A 29 8.36 14.72 7.18
CA GLU A 29 9.41 15.41 6.43
C GLU A 29 8.84 15.73 5.03
N PRO A 30 8.90 16.98 4.54
CA PRO A 30 8.40 17.32 3.22
C PRO A 30 9.01 16.37 2.16
N PRO A 31 8.21 15.78 1.26
CA PRO A 31 8.73 14.85 0.26
C PRO A 31 9.65 15.54 -0.77
N THR A 32 9.86 16.85 -0.64
CA THR A 32 10.70 17.68 -1.51
C THR A 32 12.17 17.25 -1.50
N GLY A 33 12.64 16.53 -0.47
CA GLY A 33 14.02 16.03 -0.40
C GLY A 33 14.17 14.50 -0.42
N ARG A 34 13.11 13.74 -0.08
CA ARG A 34 13.19 12.28 0.04
C ARG A 34 12.54 11.62 -1.18
N PRO A 35 13.28 10.81 -1.96
CA PRO A 35 12.70 10.14 -3.11
C PRO A 35 11.48 9.30 -2.73
N LEU A 36 10.38 9.46 -3.46
CA LEU A 36 9.17 8.64 -3.32
C LEU A 36 9.35 7.26 -3.95
N HIS A 37 10.55 6.68 -3.86
CA HIS A 37 10.83 5.37 -4.41
C HIS A 37 9.99 4.32 -3.69
N LEU A 38 9.36 3.48 -4.52
CA LEU A 38 8.51 2.37 -4.12
C LEU A 38 9.15 1.03 -4.50
N ASP A 39 10.31 1.01 -5.15
CA ASP A 39 11.07 -0.16 -5.58
C ASP A 39 11.23 -1.24 -4.50
N THR A 40 11.38 -0.83 -3.25
CA THR A 40 11.44 -1.73 -2.07
C THR A 40 10.07 -2.20 -1.55
N LEU A 41 8.97 -1.62 -2.04
CA LEU A 41 7.63 -1.99 -1.61
C LEU A 41 7.21 -3.30 -2.27
N VAL A 42 6.92 -4.28 -1.42
CA VAL A 42 6.32 -5.56 -1.77
C VAL A 42 4.84 -5.50 -1.43
N ALA A 43 3.98 -5.59 -2.44
CA ALA A 43 2.54 -5.62 -2.23
C ALA A 43 2.13 -6.97 -1.61
N ASP A 44 1.21 -6.93 -0.65
CA ASP A 44 0.77 -8.13 0.07
C ASP A 44 -0.76 -8.21 0.12
N ARG A 45 -1.30 -9.09 -0.72
CA ARG A 45 -2.74 -9.37 -0.80
C ARG A 45 -3.28 -9.89 0.53
N GLN A 46 -2.55 -10.74 1.23
CA GLN A 46 -3.02 -11.33 2.49
C GLN A 46 -3.04 -10.28 3.60
N ALA A 47 -2.02 -9.42 3.67
CA ALA A 47 -2.02 -8.29 4.59
C ALA A 47 -3.15 -7.29 4.28
N LEU A 48 -3.46 -7.05 3.00
CA LEU A 48 -4.63 -6.26 2.61
C LEU A 48 -5.94 -6.91 3.08
N LEU A 49 -6.15 -8.19 2.80
CA LEU A 49 -7.35 -8.92 3.24
C LEU A 49 -7.47 -8.90 4.77
N GLY A 50 -6.38 -9.07 5.51
CA GLY A 50 -6.38 -8.98 6.97
C GLY A 50 -6.86 -7.62 7.50
N ARG A 51 -6.46 -6.52 6.83
CA ARG A 51 -6.92 -5.16 7.16
C ARG A 51 -8.38 -4.90 6.78
N LEU A 52 -8.85 -5.51 5.70
CA LEU A 52 -10.23 -5.35 5.22
C LEU A 52 -11.23 -6.26 5.95
N ARG A 53 -10.78 -7.41 6.48
CA ARG A 53 -11.66 -8.41 7.11
C ARG A 53 -12.58 -7.84 8.21
N PRO A 54 -12.10 -6.95 9.11
CA PRO A 54 -12.99 -6.31 10.09
C PRO A 54 -14.06 -5.43 9.43
N LEU A 55 -13.78 -4.80 8.29
CA LEU A 55 -14.72 -3.91 7.59
C LEU A 55 -15.78 -4.70 6.80
N ILE A 56 -15.45 -5.92 6.36
CA ILE A 56 -16.35 -6.78 5.58
C ILE A 56 -17.30 -7.57 6.50
N GLY A 57 -16.86 -7.93 7.71
CA GLY A 57 -17.71 -8.59 8.73
C GLY A 57 -18.55 -7.63 9.56
N SER A 58 -18.26 -6.33 9.52
CA SER A 58 -19.04 -5.27 10.16
C SER A 58 -20.08 -4.72 9.17
N GLY A 59 -20.97 -5.59 8.69
CA GLY A 59 -22.21 -5.11 8.07
C GLY A 59 -23.15 -4.52 9.13
N PRO A 60 -24.12 -3.66 8.76
CA PRO A 60 -25.12 -3.15 9.69
C PRO A 60 -25.96 -4.27 10.33
#